data_AF-A0A835ALJ4-F1
#
_entry.id   AF-A0A835ALJ4-F1
#
_cell.length_a   1.000
_cell.length_b   1.000
_cell.length_c   1.000
_cell.angle_alpha   90.00
_cell.angle_beta   90.00
_cell.angle_gamma   90.00
#
_symmetry.space_group_name_H-M   'P 1'
#
loop_
_entity.id
_entity.type
_entity.pdbx_description
1 polymer ?
#
loop_
_entity_poly.entity_id
_entity_poly.type
_entity_poly.pdbx_seq_one_letter_code
_entity_poly.pdbx_strand_id
1 'polypeptide(L)'
;MGEETQKRPNAESAVSSLLVRESTRCLQYFSSHSIKSAATSDFYYSLRSKLPLALALLLALALVADFLRTSSSSRRVPALSSSSTPQTVARIASVVGHLNATYADLPAPRWDWEEMPAAPVPRLDGAAVQIGDLLYVFAGYASLDHVHSHVDVYNFTSNTWTERFDMPKEMAHSHLGMVSDGRYVYAISGQYGPQCRASINRNFVLDTETKEWHELPPLPLPRYAPATQLWRGRLHVMGGGKEDRHEPGLEHWSLAVKDGKALEIEWRAEVPIPRGGPHRACVVANDKLFVIGGQEGDFMAKPGSPIFKCVRRHEVVYGDVYMLDHGAEWKRLQCQSLIPTSNLHGLSLITP
;
A
#
# COMPACT_ATOMS: atom_id res chain seq x y z
N MET A 1 43.93 79.20 -11.75
CA MET A 1 44.19 78.48 -13.02
C MET A 1 43.24 77.30 -13.01
N GLY A 2 41.99 77.42 -13.48
CA GLY A 2 41.58 77.82 -14.84
C GLY A 2 41.17 76.51 -15.53
N GLU A 3 39.91 76.07 -15.34
CA GLU A 3 38.71 76.32 -16.17
C GLU A 3 38.55 75.22 -17.25
N GLU A 4 37.53 74.36 -17.17
CA GLU A 4 36.11 74.56 -17.59
C GLU A 4 35.92 74.15 -19.07
N THR A 5 35.04 73.22 -19.44
CA THR A 5 33.59 73.47 -19.66
C THR A 5 32.91 72.14 -20.07
N GLN A 6 31.82 71.66 -19.44
CA GLN A 6 30.40 72.09 -19.51
C GLN A 6 29.62 71.09 -20.42
N LYS A 7 28.41 70.55 -20.16
CA LYS A 7 27.20 71.00 -19.45
C LYS A 7 26.27 69.79 -19.15
N ARG A 8 25.55 69.84 -18.03
CA ARG A 8 24.34 69.07 -17.63
C ARG A 8 23.07 69.93 -17.92
N PRO A 9 21.82 69.65 -17.46
CA PRO A 9 20.93 68.46 -17.41
C PRO A 9 19.41 68.80 -17.71
N ASN A 10 18.48 67.91 -17.30
CA ASN A 10 17.04 68.12 -16.91
C ASN A 10 15.97 68.17 -18.03
N ALA A 11 14.67 67.87 -17.84
CA ALA A 11 13.83 67.24 -16.79
C ALA A 11 12.41 67.06 -17.39
N GLU A 12 11.54 66.34 -16.67
CA GLU A 12 10.12 66.08 -16.93
C GLU A 12 9.23 67.33 -17.20
N SER A 13 8.21 67.16 -18.06
CA SER A 13 6.90 67.86 -18.11
C SER A 13 6.26 67.60 -19.49
N ALA A 14 5.31 66.67 -19.62
CA ALA A 14 3.87 66.86 -19.49
C ALA A 14 3.18 67.59 -20.67
N VAL A 15 2.00 67.05 -21.01
CA VAL A 15 0.90 67.61 -21.82
C VAL A 15 0.88 67.25 -23.33
N SER A 16 0.21 66.11 -23.59
CA SER A 16 -1.03 66.01 -24.37
C SER A 16 -1.12 66.79 -25.69
N SER A 17 -1.20 66.04 -26.79
CA SER A 17 -2.39 65.96 -27.68
C SER A 17 -1.98 65.74 -29.14
N LEU A 18 -2.42 64.63 -29.74
CA LEU A 18 -3.33 64.62 -30.91
C LEU A 18 -3.56 63.18 -31.43
N LEU A 19 -4.82 62.76 -31.28
CA LEU A 19 -5.66 61.97 -32.20
C LEU A 19 -5.30 60.49 -32.46
N VAL A 20 -5.93 59.52 -31.77
CA VAL A 20 -7.34 59.03 -31.91
C VAL A 20 -7.55 58.13 -33.14
N ARG A 21 -7.69 56.82 -32.88
CA ARG A 21 -8.68 55.85 -33.41
C ARG A 21 -8.27 54.45 -32.95
N GLU A 22 -8.81 53.96 -31.85
CA GLU A 22 -10.05 53.16 -31.75
C GLU A 22 -10.06 51.85 -32.53
N SER A 23 -10.31 50.78 -31.75
CA SER A 23 -11.18 49.62 -32.06
C SER A 23 -10.58 48.58 -33.03
N THR A 24 -10.65 47.25 -32.88
CA THR A 24 -11.61 46.34 -32.20
C THR A 24 -11.02 44.91 -32.25
N ARG A 25 -11.45 44.03 -31.33
CA ARG A 25 -11.52 42.53 -31.36
C ARG A 25 -10.90 41.97 -30.07
N CYS A 26 -11.63 41.33 -29.15
CA CYS A 26 -12.62 40.29 -29.39
C CYS A 26 -13.58 40.19 -28.19
N LEU A 27 -14.78 40.75 -28.31
CA LEU A 27 -15.95 40.44 -27.48
C LEU A 27 -17.18 40.62 -28.36
N GLN A 28 -18.08 39.62 -28.30
CA GLN A 28 -19.48 39.64 -28.73
C GLN A 28 -19.76 39.98 -30.20
N TYR A 29 -20.25 39.00 -30.97
CA TYR A 29 -21.38 39.18 -31.90
C TYR A 29 -21.83 37.81 -32.44
N PHE A 30 -23.05 37.40 -32.08
CA PHE A 30 -24.13 37.28 -33.05
C PHE A 30 -25.48 37.36 -32.31
N SER A 31 -26.15 38.49 -32.47
CA SER A 31 -27.56 38.69 -32.16
C SER A 31 -28.39 38.70 -33.45
N SER A 32 -29.54 38.02 -33.39
CA SER A 32 -30.83 38.37 -34.00
C SER A 32 -30.91 38.82 -35.48
N HIS A 33 -31.78 38.15 -36.24
CA HIS A 33 -32.69 38.82 -37.18
C HIS A 33 -34.12 38.30 -36.99
N SER A 34 -35.03 39.26 -36.84
CA SER A 34 -36.49 39.14 -36.75
C SER A 34 -37.10 39.15 -38.16
N ILE A 35 -38.30 38.56 -38.34
CA ILE A 35 -39.52 39.23 -38.86
C ILE A 35 -40.58 38.20 -39.32
N LYS A 36 -41.82 38.43 -38.86
CA LYS A 36 -43.16 38.05 -39.35
C LYS A 36 -43.81 36.71 -38.94
N SER A 37 -44.88 36.89 -38.16
CA SER A 37 -46.24 36.35 -38.33
C SER A 37 -46.77 35.66 -37.08
N ALA A 38 -47.63 36.38 -36.37
CA ALA A 38 -48.56 35.83 -35.40
C ALA A 38 -49.66 35.00 -36.10
N ALA A 39 -50.35 34.20 -35.28
CA ALA A 39 -51.54 33.40 -35.54
C ALA A 39 -51.32 32.01 -36.19
N THR A 40 -51.20 31.00 -35.32
CA THR A 40 -51.82 29.64 -35.38
C THR A 40 -51.24 28.82 -34.21
N SER A 41 -51.58 29.16 -32.96
CA SER A 41 -52.60 28.49 -32.14
C SER A 41 -52.48 26.94 -32.04
N ASP A 42 -51.92 26.50 -30.91
CA ASP A 42 -52.54 25.53 -29.99
C ASP A 42 -52.65 24.03 -30.30
N PHE A 43 -51.90 23.46 -31.25
CA PHE A 43 -51.88 21.99 -31.43
C PHE A 43 -50.57 21.27 -31.04
N TYR A 44 -49.46 22.00 -30.86
CA TYR A 44 -48.13 21.38 -30.70
C TYR A 44 -47.58 21.31 -29.26
N TYR A 45 -48.27 21.87 -28.27
CA TYR A 45 -47.78 21.90 -26.87
C TYR A 45 -48.26 20.75 -25.97
N SER A 46 -49.11 19.84 -26.47
CA SER A 46 -49.65 18.72 -25.66
C SER A 46 -48.81 17.42 -25.71
N LEU A 47 -47.92 17.27 -26.71
CA LEU A 47 -47.21 15.99 -26.93
C LEU A 47 -45.80 15.90 -26.34
N ARG A 48 -45.19 17.01 -25.89
CA ARG A 48 -43.80 17.03 -25.39
C ARG A 48 -43.64 16.92 -23.87
N SER A 49 -44.71 17.06 -23.07
CA SER A 49 -44.62 16.97 -21.60
C SER A 49 -44.91 15.59 -21.01
N LYS A 50 -45.50 14.67 -21.79
CA LYS A 50 -45.92 13.33 -21.30
C LYS A 50 -44.95 12.19 -21.62
N LEU A 51 -44.05 12.38 -22.58
CA LEU A 51 -43.08 11.37 -23.00
C LEU A 51 -42.05 10.99 -21.90
N PRO A 52 -41.44 11.94 -21.15
CA PRO A 52 -40.49 11.57 -20.10
C PRO A 52 -41.17 10.94 -18.87
N LEU A 53 -42.41 11.33 -18.55
CA LEU A 53 -43.19 10.71 -17.47
C LEU A 53 -43.61 9.28 -17.81
N ALA A 54 -44.02 9.02 -19.05
CA ALA A 54 -44.39 7.69 -19.51
C ALA A 54 -43.19 6.72 -19.50
N LEU A 55 -42.01 7.20 -19.90
CA LEU A 55 -40.77 6.40 -19.85
C LEU A 55 -40.36 6.07 -18.41
N ALA A 56 -40.46 7.04 -17.49
CA ALA A 56 -40.16 6.83 -16.08
C ALA A 56 -41.14 5.85 -15.41
N LEU A 57 -42.43 5.91 -15.77
CA LEU A 57 -43.44 4.97 -15.28
C LEU A 57 -43.20 3.55 -15.79
N LEU A 58 -42.81 3.39 -17.06
CA LEU A 58 -42.47 2.08 -17.64
C LEU A 58 -41.22 1.46 -17.01
N LEU A 59 -40.21 2.26 -16.70
CA LEU A 59 -39.01 1.81 -15.97
C LEU A 59 -39.34 1.41 -14.52
N ALA A 60 -40.18 2.17 -13.83
CA ALA A 60 -40.63 1.83 -12.49
C ALA A 60 -41.47 0.54 -12.46
N LEU A 61 -42.37 0.35 -13.44
CA LEU A 61 -43.17 -0.87 -13.58
C LEU A 61 -42.32 -2.09 -13.93
N ALA A 62 -41.27 -1.93 -14.74
CA ALA A 62 -40.32 -3.00 -15.04
C ALA A 62 -39.53 -3.43 -13.80
N LEU A 63 -39.08 -2.49 -12.96
CA LEU A 63 -38.37 -2.78 -11.72
C LEU A 63 -39.27 -3.45 -10.67
N VAL A 64 -40.53 -3.03 -10.57
CA VAL A 64 -41.53 -3.67 -9.69
C VAL A 64 -41.86 -5.09 -10.18
N ALA A 65 -41.98 -5.29 -11.49
CA ALA A 65 -42.21 -6.61 -12.07
C ALA A 65 -41.03 -7.57 -11.81
N ASP A 66 -39.78 -7.09 -11.88
CA ASP A 66 -38.59 -7.90 -11.57
C ASP A 66 -38.49 -8.23 -10.06
N PHE A 67 -38.87 -7.28 -9.19
CA PHE A 67 -38.94 -7.52 -7.75
C PHE A 67 -40.05 -8.53 -7.37
N LEU A 68 -41.18 -8.50 -8.06
CA LEU A 68 -42.27 -9.48 -7.88
C LEU A 68 -41.94 -10.85 -8.50
N ARG A 69 -41.10 -10.89 -9.55
CA ARG A 69 -40.64 -12.13 -10.19
C ARG A 69 -39.54 -12.84 -9.38
N THR A 70 -38.72 -12.08 -8.66
CA THR A 70 -37.71 -12.62 -7.74
C THR A 70 -38.33 -13.06 -6.41
N SER A 71 -39.37 -12.39 -5.91
CA SER A 71 -40.07 -12.75 -4.67
C SER A 71 -41.11 -13.87 -4.80
N SER A 72 -41.51 -14.28 -6.01
CA SER A 72 -42.43 -15.41 -6.23
C SER A 72 -41.73 -16.75 -6.53
N SER A 73 -40.39 -16.80 -6.57
CA SER A 73 -39.64 -18.03 -6.76
C SER A 73 -39.30 -18.75 -5.44
N SER A 74 -40.34 -19.06 -4.66
CA SER A 74 -40.26 -20.08 -3.61
C SER A 74 -40.07 -21.45 -4.28
N ARG A 75 -38.82 -21.89 -4.45
CA ARG A 75 -38.54 -23.29 -4.75
C ARG A 75 -38.85 -24.11 -3.51
N ARG A 76 -39.91 -24.93 -3.60
CA ARG A 76 -40.19 -26.01 -2.65
C ARG A 76 -38.97 -26.90 -2.55
N VAL A 77 -38.43 -27.02 -1.34
CA VAL A 77 -37.52 -28.09 -0.96
C VAL A 77 -38.33 -29.39 -0.92
N PRO A 78 -37.98 -30.45 -1.66
CA PRO A 78 -38.57 -31.75 -1.40
C PRO A 78 -38.02 -32.24 -0.06
N ALA A 79 -38.92 -32.63 0.85
CA ALA A 79 -38.53 -33.37 2.04
C ALA A 79 -37.91 -34.71 1.60
N LEU A 80 -36.58 -34.83 1.69
CA LEU A 80 -35.93 -36.13 1.63
C LEU A 80 -35.83 -36.68 3.05
N SER A 81 -36.49 -37.81 3.23
CA SER A 81 -36.47 -38.68 4.40
C SER A 81 -35.06 -38.99 4.89
N SER A 82 -34.93 -39.03 6.21
CA SER A 82 -33.78 -39.50 6.98
C SER A 82 -33.28 -40.88 6.52
N SER A 83 -32.10 -40.92 5.90
CA SER A 83 -31.14 -42.00 6.12
C SER A 83 -29.73 -41.46 5.89
N SER A 84 -29.07 -41.06 6.98
CA SER A 84 -27.67 -40.66 6.95
C SER A 84 -26.79 -41.91 6.91
N THR A 85 -26.34 -42.30 5.74
CA THR A 85 -25.15 -43.16 5.61
C THR A 85 -23.91 -42.38 6.06
N PRO A 86 -22.95 -43.00 6.78
CA PRO A 86 -21.84 -42.31 7.45
C PRO A 86 -20.78 -41.69 6.52
N GLN A 87 -20.99 -41.67 5.20
CA GLN A 87 -19.99 -41.17 4.24
C GLN A 87 -20.00 -39.65 4.05
N THR A 88 -21.06 -38.94 4.43
CA THR A 88 -21.18 -37.49 4.16
C THR A 88 -20.40 -36.63 5.17
N VAL A 89 -20.08 -37.15 6.35
CA VAL A 89 -19.27 -36.43 7.36
C VAL A 89 -17.78 -36.40 6.99
N ALA A 90 -17.31 -37.29 6.12
CA ALA A 90 -15.91 -37.36 5.71
C ALA A 90 -15.47 -36.27 4.70
N ARG A 91 -16.41 -35.53 4.09
CA ARG A 91 -16.09 -34.53 3.04
C ARG A 91 -15.95 -33.09 3.52
N ILE A 92 -16.14 -32.81 4.82
CA ILE A 92 -15.90 -31.46 5.38
C ILE A 92 -14.46 -31.32 5.93
N ALA A 93 -13.68 -32.41 5.98
CA ALA A 93 -12.32 -32.41 6.53
C ALA A 93 -11.20 -32.08 5.51
N SER A 94 -11.48 -31.66 4.28
CA SER A 94 -10.44 -31.56 3.22
C SER A 94 -10.04 -30.15 2.78
N VAL A 95 -10.23 -29.12 3.60
CA VAL A 95 -9.57 -27.81 3.41
C VAL A 95 -8.65 -27.49 4.59
N VAL A 96 -8.03 -28.53 5.15
CA VAL A 96 -6.77 -28.36 5.88
C VAL A 96 -5.69 -28.62 4.84
N GLY A 97 -4.95 -27.58 4.46
CA GLY A 97 -3.83 -27.71 3.55
C GLY A 97 -2.98 -28.89 3.98
N HIS A 98 -2.68 -29.80 3.04
CA HIS A 98 -1.88 -30.98 3.33
C HIS A 98 -0.54 -30.53 3.91
N LEU A 99 -0.39 -30.67 5.23
CA LEU A 99 0.92 -30.59 5.86
C LEU A 99 1.79 -31.65 5.17
N ASN A 100 3.04 -31.31 4.89
CA ASN A 100 4.01 -32.26 4.37
C ASN A 100 3.97 -33.52 5.25
N ALA A 101 4.00 -34.71 4.64
CA ALA A 101 3.92 -36.01 5.34
C ALA A 101 4.90 -36.13 6.52
N THR A 102 6.00 -35.39 6.46
CA THR A 102 7.00 -35.21 7.53
C THR A 102 6.43 -34.69 8.86
N TYR A 103 5.29 -34.00 8.83
CA TYR A 103 4.64 -33.40 10.01
C TYR A 103 3.22 -33.95 10.23
N ALA A 104 2.84 -35.02 9.53
CA ALA A 104 1.50 -35.58 9.59
C ALA A 104 1.22 -36.34 10.90
N ASP A 105 2.26 -36.76 11.61
CA ASP A 105 2.23 -37.53 12.86
C ASP A 105 2.44 -36.68 14.12
N LEU A 106 2.85 -35.42 13.97
CA LEU A 106 2.93 -34.47 15.08
C LEU A 106 1.60 -33.71 15.20
N PRO A 107 0.89 -33.79 16.35
CA PRO A 107 -0.23 -32.91 16.59
C PRO A 107 0.30 -31.46 16.56
N ALA A 108 -0.19 -30.66 15.61
CA ALA A 108 0.11 -29.23 15.61
C ALA A 108 -0.31 -28.66 16.97
N PRO A 109 0.51 -27.80 17.60
CA PRO A 109 0.12 -27.18 18.84
C PRO A 109 -1.20 -26.45 18.61
N ARG A 110 -2.20 -26.76 19.45
CA ARG A 110 -3.47 -26.05 19.41
C ARG A 110 -3.25 -24.67 20.01
N TRP A 111 -3.42 -23.65 19.20
CA TRP A 111 -3.42 -22.26 19.66
C TRP A 111 -4.86 -21.80 19.74
N ASP A 112 -5.30 -21.41 20.93
CA ASP A 112 -6.59 -20.75 21.10
C ASP A 112 -6.37 -19.25 20.95
N TRP A 113 -7.13 -18.63 20.05
CA TRP A 113 -7.08 -17.18 19.83
C TRP A 113 -7.99 -16.49 20.85
N GLU A 114 -7.48 -15.44 21.49
CA GLU A 114 -8.23 -14.57 22.38
C GLU A 114 -8.50 -13.22 21.71
N GLU A 115 -9.69 -12.68 21.90
CA GLU A 115 -10.05 -11.34 21.45
C GLU A 115 -9.51 -10.29 22.43
N MET A 116 -8.66 -9.40 21.93
CA MET A 116 -8.06 -8.30 22.69
C MET A 116 -8.83 -7.00 22.46
N PRO A 117 -8.70 -5.99 23.34
CA PRO A 117 -9.34 -4.68 23.16
C PRO A 117 -9.03 -4.07 21.79
N ALA A 118 -10.09 -3.64 21.11
CA ALA A 118 -9.98 -3.06 19.76
C ALA A 118 -9.00 -1.88 19.73
N ALA A 119 -8.24 -1.78 18.64
CA ALA A 119 -7.38 -0.62 18.40
C ALA A 119 -8.21 0.68 18.35
N PRO A 120 -7.66 1.83 18.80
CA PRO A 120 -8.42 3.08 18.88
C PRO A 120 -8.88 3.60 17.51
N VAL A 121 -8.19 3.16 16.44
CA VAL A 121 -8.50 3.49 15.05
C VAL A 121 -8.32 2.26 14.16
N PRO A 122 -9.15 2.10 13.11
CA PRO A 122 -8.89 1.12 12.06
C PRO A 122 -7.66 1.55 11.25
N ARG A 123 -6.86 0.57 10.81
CA ARG A 123 -5.68 0.81 9.99
C ARG A 123 -5.42 -0.32 9.00
N LEU A 124 -4.82 0.02 7.86
CA LEU A 124 -4.26 -0.90 6.86
C LEU A 124 -2.81 -0.51 6.58
N ASP A 125 -1.92 -1.47 6.35
CA ASP A 125 -0.51 -1.28 5.99
C ASP A 125 0.30 -0.37 6.94
N GLY A 126 -0.14 -0.30 8.21
CA GLY A 126 0.67 0.19 9.32
C GLY A 126 1.66 -0.87 9.77
N ALA A 127 2.49 -0.53 10.74
CA ALA A 127 3.46 -1.46 11.31
C ALA A 127 3.27 -1.56 12.83
N ALA A 128 3.68 -2.69 13.42
CA ALA A 128 3.61 -2.89 14.86
C ALA A 128 4.90 -3.52 15.38
N VAL A 129 5.36 -3.05 16.53
CA VAL A 129 6.56 -3.55 17.21
C VAL A 129 6.24 -3.74 18.69
N GLN A 130 6.53 -4.93 19.21
CA GLN A 130 6.43 -5.21 20.62
C GLN A 130 7.80 -4.98 21.30
N ILE A 131 7.80 -4.23 22.40
CA ILE A 131 8.95 -4.04 23.29
C ILE A 131 8.47 -4.29 24.72
N GLY A 132 8.96 -5.36 25.33
CA GLY A 132 8.46 -5.82 26.64
C GLY A 132 6.94 -6.06 26.61
N ASP A 133 6.24 -5.45 27.57
CA ASP A 133 4.77 -5.53 27.70
C ASP A 133 4.03 -4.46 26.89
N LEU A 134 4.72 -3.73 26.01
CA LEU A 134 4.13 -2.67 25.20
C LEU A 134 4.13 -3.05 23.73
N LEU A 135 3.00 -2.86 23.06
CA LEU A 135 2.85 -2.93 21.62
C LEU A 135 2.71 -1.52 21.04
N TYR A 136 3.68 -1.10 20.25
CA TYR A 136 3.67 0.17 19.54
C TYR A 136 3.11 -0.06 18.14
N VAL A 137 2.03 0.64 17.79
CA VAL A 137 1.36 0.51 16.49
C VAL A 137 1.43 1.83 15.74
N PHE A 138 2.08 1.80 14.59
CA PHE A 138 2.51 2.96 13.83
C PHE A 138 1.61 3.15 12.62
N ALA A 139 1.02 4.35 12.53
CA ALA A 139 0.37 4.88 11.34
C ALA A 139 -0.54 3.88 10.59
N GLY A 140 -0.41 3.82 9.27
CA GLY A 140 -1.27 3.08 8.34
C GLY A 140 -2.36 3.95 7.71
N TYR A 141 -3.01 3.41 6.69
CA TYR A 141 -4.18 4.01 6.07
C TYR A 141 -5.39 3.89 6.99
N ALA A 142 -6.09 5.00 7.21
CA ALA A 142 -7.47 4.97 7.67
C ALA A 142 -8.42 4.66 6.50
N SER A 143 -8.07 5.16 5.31
CA SER A 143 -8.74 4.94 4.03
C SER A 143 -7.74 5.19 2.90
N LEU A 144 -8.14 5.00 1.65
CA LEU A 144 -7.24 5.23 0.50
C LEU A 144 -6.74 6.69 0.42
N ASP A 145 -7.54 7.65 0.92
CA ASP A 145 -7.25 9.09 0.86
C ASP A 145 -6.74 9.67 2.18
N HIS A 146 -6.71 8.87 3.26
CA HIS A 146 -6.33 9.34 4.59
C HIS A 146 -5.38 8.37 5.30
N VAL A 147 -4.30 8.92 5.85
CA VAL A 147 -3.30 8.19 6.63
C VAL A 147 -3.24 8.73 8.05
N HIS A 148 -2.97 7.83 8.99
CA HIS A 148 -2.62 8.19 10.35
C HIS A 148 -1.16 8.63 10.42
N SER A 149 -0.86 9.58 11.30
CA SER A 149 0.51 10.12 11.50
C SER A 149 0.95 10.04 12.97
N HIS A 150 0.49 9.01 13.68
CA HIS A 150 0.72 8.81 15.10
C HIS A 150 1.10 7.36 15.43
N VAL A 151 1.63 7.18 16.63
CA VAL A 151 1.87 5.89 17.28
C VAL A 151 0.83 5.70 18.37
N ASP A 152 0.17 4.55 18.40
CA ASP A 152 -0.68 4.11 19.50
C ASP A 152 0.05 3.04 20.31
N VAL A 153 0.00 3.13 21.64
CA VAL A 153 0.66 2.16 22.53
C VAL A 153 -0.38 1.36 23.30
N TYR A 154 -0.29 0.05 23.18
CA TYR A 154 -1.08 -0.90 23.96
C TYR A 154 -0.22 -1.56 25.02
N ASN A 155 -0.74 -1.67 26.24
CA ASN A 155 -0.07 -2.27 27.37
C ASN A 155 -0.72 -3.62 27.70
N PHE A 156 0.05 -4.70 27.56
CA PHE A 156 -0.40 -6.07 27.82
C PHE A 156 -0.66 -6.33 29.32
N THR A 157 0.03 -5.64 30.23
CA THR A 157 -0.16 -5.79 31.67
C THR A 157 -1.48 -5.18 32.15
N SER A 158 -1.83 -4.00 31.65
CA SER A 158 -3.13 -3.36 31.98
C SER A 158 -4.26 -3.76 31.04
N ASN A 159 -3.96 -4.47 29.94
CA ASN A 159 -4.90 -4.82 28.89
C ASN A 159 -5.64 -3.59 28.33
N THR A 160 -4.91 -2.50 28.07
CA THR A 160 -5.50 -1.23 27.61
C THR A 160 -4.58 -0.48 26.65
N TRP A 161 -5.17 0.34 25.78
CA TRP A 161 -4.46 1.36 25.02
C TRP A 161 -4.17 2.55 25.94
N THR A 162 -2.89 2.84 26.17
CA THR A 162 -2.46 3.78 27.22
C THR A 162 -1.97 5.10 26.68
N GLU A 163 -1.44 5.15 25.46
CA GLU A 163 -0.80 6.36 24.93
C GLU A 163 -0.99 6.54 23.42
N ARG A 164 -0.87 7.81 23.00
CA ARG A 164 -0.78 8.24 21.60
C ARG A 164 0.18 9.42 21.48
N PHE A 165 1.08 9.38 20.50
CA PHE A 165 1.96 10.49 20.18
C PHE A 165 2.26 10.59 18.69
N ASP A 166 2.62 11.78 18.23
CA ASP A 166 2.81 12.07 16.81
C ASP A 166 4.15 11.53 16.28
N MET A 167 4.14 11.20 14.99
CA MET A 167 5.36 10.88 14.24
C MET A 167 5.97 12.15 13.63
N PRO A 168 7.26 12.13 13.24
CA PRO A 168 7.85 13.20 12.43
C PRO A 168 7.02 13.42 11.15
N LYS A 169 6.77 14.69 10.80
CA LYS A 169 5.86 15.06 9.70
C LYS A 169 6.31 14.50 8.35
N GLU A 170 7.60 14.27 8.21
CA GLU A 170 8.26 13.88 7.00
C GLU A 170 8.55 12.38 6.93
N MET A 171 8.13 11.62 7.94
CA MET A 171 8.19 10.16 7.93
C MET A 171 7.09 9.58 7.03
N ALA A 172 7.36 8.41 6.46
CA ALA A 172 6.33 7.65 5.75
C ALA A 172 5.21 7.20 6.69
N HIS A 173 4.05 6.90 6.11
CA HIS A 173 2.83 6.58 6.85
C HIS A 173 2.39 5.13 6.69
N SER A 174 2.90 4.43 5.67
CA SER A 174 2.61 3.01 5.43
C SER A 174 3.80 2.34 4.76
N HIS A 175 3.81 1.00 4.75
CA HIS A 175 4.81 0.23 4.02
C HIS A 175 6.26 0.55 4.44
N LEU A 176 6.46 0.91 5.71
CA LEU A 176 7.78 1.17 6.26
C LEU A 176 8.51 -0.15 6.48
N GLY A 177 9.82 -0.14 6.29
CA GLY A 177 10.67 -1.16 6.88
C GLY A 177 10.89 -0.84 8.35
N MET A 178 10.53 -1.75 9.26
CA MET A 178 10.63 -1.51 10.71
C MET A 178 11.29 -2.66 11.45
N VAL A 179 12.12 -2.32 12.43
CA VAL A 179 12.79 -3.27 13.32
C VAL A 179 13.10 -2.61 14.66
N SER A 180 13.27 -3.40 15.72
CA SER A 180 13.72 -2.91 17.03
C SER A 180 14.86 -3.73 17.59
N ASP A 181 15.72 -3.07 18.39
CA ASP A 181 16.76 -3.69 19.22
C ASP A 181 16.29 -3.96 20.67
N GLY A 182 15.00 -3.80 20.94
CA GLY A 182 14.41 -3.96 22.28
C GLY A 182 14.26 -2.66 23.07
N ARG A 183 14.70 -1.52 22.52
CA ARG A 183 14.41 -0.18 23.04
C ARG A 183 14.19 0.83 21.91
N TYR A 184 15.02 0.80 20.90
CA TYR A 184 14.90 1.70 19.77
C TYR A 184 14.06 1.04 18.68
N VAL A 185 13.21 1.82 18.00
CA VAL A 185 12.47 1.37 16.81
C VAL A 185 12.99 2.14 15.61
N TYR A 186 13.57 1.42 14.66
CA TYR A 186 14.13 1.96 13.42
C TYR A 186 13.03 1.92 12.35
N ALA A 187 12.64 3.08 11.83
CA ALA A 187 11.61 3.25 10.81
C ALA A 187 12.25 3.75 9.50
N ILE A 188 12.19 2.91 8.47
CA ILE A 188 13.00 3.05 7.27
C ILE A 188 12.10 3.17 6.05
N SER A 189 12.26 4.28 5.31
CA SER A 189 11.64 4.48 4.01
C SER A 189 10.10 4.29 4.07
N GLY A 190 9.49 3.76 3.00
CA GLY A 190 8.05 3.55 2.92
C GLY A 190 7.30 4.70 2.23
N GLN A 191 5.97 4.60 2.17
CA GLN A 191 5.14 5.50 1.38
C GLN A 191 4.75 6.77 2.15
N TYR A 192 4.95 7.92 1.51
CA TYR A 192 4.58 9.21 2.10
C TYR A 192 3.17 9.66 1.71
N GLY A 193 2.27 9.65 2.69
CA GLY A 193 0.88 10.09 2.50
C GLY A 193 -0.05 8.97 2.01
N PRO A 194 -1.23 9.37 1.50
CA PRO A 194 -2.28 8.45 1.03
C PRO A 194 -1.85 7.52 -0.09
N GLN A 195 -2.74 6.59 -0.48
CA GLN A 195 -2.45 5.56 -1.47
C GLN A 195 -1.85 6.16 -2.76
N CYS A 196 -0.98 5.40 -3.44
CA CYS A 196 -0.40 5.74 -4.74
C CYS A 196 0.57 6.93 -4.70
N ARG A 197 1.03 7.33 -3.52
CA ARG A 197 2.16 8.26 -3.38
C ARG A 197 3.48 7.51 -3.52
N ALA A 198 4.52 8.27 -3.83
CA ALA A 198 5.87 7.75 -3.93
C ALA A 198 6.39 7.31 -2.55
N SER A 199 7.30 6.34 -2.56
CA SER A 199 8.14 6.05 -1.39
C SER A 199 9.20 7.14 -1.21
N ILE A 200 9.62 7.38 0.03
CA ILE A 200 10.70 8.32 0.36
C ILE A 200 11.93 7.58 0.84
N ASN A 201 13.11 8.22 0.84
CA ASN A 201 14.36 7.62 1.32
C ASN A 201 14.76 8.07 2.74
N ARG A 202 13.86 8.72 3.48
CA ARG A 202 14.12 9.20 4.84
C ARG A 202 13.97 8.10 5.86
N ASN A 203 14.78 8.16 6.91
CA ASN A 203 14.90 7.14 7.94
C ASN A 203 14.91 7.80 9.32
N PHE A 204 14.25 7.17 10.28
CA PHE A 204 14.09 7.68 11.63
C PHE A 204 14.29 6.57 12.65
N VAL A 205 14.56 6.97 13.89
CA VAL A 205 14.62 6.08 15.04
C VAL A 205 13.87 6.70 16.20
N LEU A 206 13.01 5.90 16.83
CA LEU A 206 12.30 6.25 18.05
C LEU A 206 13.06 5.67 19.25
N ASP A 207 13.41 6.50 20.22
CA ASP A 207 13.73 6.03 21.57
C ASP A 207 12.42 5.84 22.35
N THR A 208 12.06 4.60 22.68
CA THR A 208 10.76 4.34 23.33
C THR A 208 10.71 4.76 24.80
N GLU A 209 11.85 4.99 25.45
CA GLU A 209 11.87 5.48 26.84
C GLU A 209 11.60 6.99 26.90
N THR A 210 12.23 7.77 26.02
CA THR A 210 12.06 9.23 25.98
C THR A 210 10.92 9.68 25.07
N LYS A 211 10.48 8.79 24.16
CA LYS A 211 9.48 9.06 23.11
C LYS A 211 9.94 10.12 22.11
N GLU A 212 11.25 10.27 21.99
CA GLU A 212 11.88 11.20 21.05
C GLU A 212 12.26 10.49 19.76
N TRP A 213 12.10 11.22 18.66
CA TRP A 213 12.51 10.77 17.34
C TRP A 213 13.82 11.43 16.94
N HIS A 214 14.68 10.67 16.30
CA HIS A 214 15.92 11.15 15.70
C HIS A 214 16.00 10.72 14.24
N GLU A 215 16.69 11.51 13.42
CA GLU A 215 16.93 11.17 12.01
C GLU A 215 18.14 10.26 11.87
N LEU A 216 18.06 9.36 10.88
CA LEU A 216 19.17 8.54 10.41
C LEU A 216 19.57 8.96 8.99
N PRO A 217 20.81 8.66 8.54
CA PRO A 217 21.22 8.90 7.16
C PRO A 217 20.19 8.35 6.16
N PRO A 218 19.84 9.11 5.10
CA PRO A 218 18.85 8.68 4.12
C PRO A 218 19.36 7.46 3.34
N LEU A 219 18.45 6.60 2.87
CA LEU A 219 18.81 5.53 1.94
C LEU A 219 19.33 6.12 0.62
N PRO A 220 20.24 5.43 -0.08
CA PRO A 220 20.69 5.85 -1.40
C PRO A 220 19.55 6.02 -2.41
N LEU A 221 18.51 5.19 -2.29
CA LEU A 221 17.30 5.25 -3.13
C LEU A 221 16.06 4.95 -2.26
N PRO A 222 14.87 5.52 -2.58
CA PRO A 222 13.63 5.25 -1.85
C PRO A 222 13.14 3.81 -2.06
N ARG A 223 12.51 3.22 -1.04
CA ARG A 223 11.98 1.85 -1.07
C ARG A 223 10.56 1.76 -0.53
N TYR A 224 9.70 1.09 -1.29
CA TYR A 224 8.35 0.73 -0.88
C TYR A 224 8.35 -0.66 -0.24
N ALA A 225 7.90 -0.78 1.01
CA ALA A 225 7.88 -2.02 1.80
C ALA A 225 9.19 -2.85 1.73
N PRO A 226 10.35 -2.25 2.07
CA PRO A 226 11.59 -3.00 2.13
C PRO A 226 11.58 -4.02 3.28
N ALA A 227 12.29 -5.13 3.09
CA ALA A 227 12.64 -6.02 4.18
C ALA A 227 13.73 -5.35 5.05
N THR A 228 13.48 -5.26 6.35
CA THR A 228 14.38 -4.59 7.29
C THR A 228 14.65 -5.48 8.50
N GLN A 229 15.91 -5.58 8.93
CA GLN A 229 16.29 -6.38 10.09
C GLN A 229 17.61 -5.92 10.70
N LEU A 230 17.79 -6.11 12.01
CA LEU A 230 19.07 -5.93 12.68
C LEU A 230 19.85 -7.24 12.65
N TRP A 231 21.09 -7.20 12.16
CA TRP A 231 21.96 -8.35 12.12
C TRP A 231 23.41 -7.92 12.29
N ARG A 232 24.15 -8.59 13.20
CA ARG A 232 25.58 -8.35 13.45
C ARG A 232 25.92 -6.86 13.70
N GLY A 233 25.10 -6.19 14.51
CA GLY A 233 25.30 -4.78 14.90
C GLY A 233 25.01 -3.77 13.79
N ARG A 234 24.33 -4.20 12.71
CA ARG A 234 23.96 -3.34 11.59
C ARG A 234 22.48 -3.44 11.29
N LEU A 235 21.92 -2.32 10.86
CA LEU A 235 20.57 -2.22 10.32
C LEU A 235 20.63 -2.57 8.84
N HIS A 236 20.06 -3.71 8.46
CA HIS A 236 19.99 -4.20 7.09
C HIS A 236 18.65 -3.83 6.47
N VAL A 237 18.68 -3.33 5.23
CA VAL A 237 17.52 -2.94 4.43
C VAL A 237 17.70 -3.50 3.04
N MET A 238 16.73 -4.27 2.57
CA MET A 238 16.88 -4.99 1.31
C MET A 238 15.56 -5.17 0.56
N GLY A 239 15.66 -5.27 -0.76
CA GLY A 239 14.50 -5.50 -1.60
C GLY A 239 13.59 -4.29 -1.69
N GLY A 240 12.27 -4.51 -1.56
CA GLY A 240 11.26 -3.47 -1.70
C GLY A 240 10.91 -3.18 -3.17
N GLY A 241 9.83 -2.46 -3.39
CA GLY A 241 9.55 -1.81 -4.66
C GLY A 241 10.36 -0.52 -4.81
N LYS A 242 10.72 -0.17 -6.04
CA LYS A 242 11.25 1.17 -6.35
C LYS A 242 10.14 2.22 -6.26
N GLU A 243 10.46 3.47 -6.55
CA GLU A 243 9.55 4.62 -6.41
C GLU A 243 8.26 4.49 -7.23
N ASP A 244 8.32 3.78 -8.35
CA ASP A 244 7.16 3.48 -9.21
C ASP A 244 6.22 2.41 -8.63
N ARG A 245 6.61 1.79 -7.50
CA ARG A 245 5.94 0.67 -6.81
C ARG A 245 5.83 -0.61 -7.66
N HIS A 246 6.49 -0.68 -8.80
CA HIS A 246 6.36 -1.81 -9.72
C HIS A 246 7.67 -2.54 -9.92
N GLU A 247 8.74 -1.80 -10.18
CA GLU A 247 10.05 -2.40 -10.36
C GLU A 247 10.57 -2.95 -9.04
N PRO A 248 11.01 -4.22 -9.00
CA PRO A 248 11.62 -4.78 -7.82
C PRO A 248 13.01 -4.15 -7.59
N GLY A 249 13.26 -3.68 -6.37
CA GLY A 249 14.61 -3.37 -5.90
C GLY A 249 15.33 -4.66 -5.51
N LEU A 250 16.59 -4.81 -5.90
CA LEU A 250 17.45 -5.95 -5.53
C LEU A 250 18.51 -5.55 -4.50
N GLU A 251 18.68 -4.25 -4.31
CA GLU A 251 19.71 -3.68 -3.48
C GLU A 251 19.53 -4.12 -2.03
N HIS A 252 20.66 -4.35 -1.38
CA HIS A 252 20.79 -4.66 0.01
C HIS A 252 21.81 -3.69 0.57
N TRP A 253 21.42 -2.94 1.59
CA TRP A 253 22.29 -2.02 2.29
C TRP A 253 22.32 -2.31 3.77
N SER A 254 23.40 -1.89 4.42
CA SER A 254 23.51 -1.94 5.86
C SER A 254 24.12 -0.67 6.44
N LEU A 255 23.68 -0.30 7.64
CA LEU A 255 24.21 0.83 8.40
C LEU A 255 24.59 0.37 9.80
N ALA A 256 25.81 0.63 10.26
CA ALA A 256 26.18 0.36 11.65
C ALA A 256 25.35 1.25 12.58
N VAL A 257 24.68 0.63 13.56
CA VAL A 257 23.86 1.33 14.55
C VAL A 257 24.18 0.87 15.96
N LYS A 258 24.13 1.79 16.91
CA LYS A 258 24.28 1.49 18.34
C LYS A 258 23.56 2.57 19.15
N ASP A 259 22.81 2.15 20.17
CA ASP A 259 22.10 3.03 21.10
C ASP A 259 21.26 4.10 20.38
N GLY A 260 20.48 3.66 19.37
CA GLY A 260 19.64 4.53 18.56
C GLY A 260 20.39 5.49 17.64
N LYS A 261 21.69 5.31 17.41
CA LYS A 261 22.50 6.21 16.58
C LYS A 261 23.19 5.47 15.44
N ALA A 262 23.27 6.12 14.29
CA ALA A 262 24.14 5.69 13.21
C ALA A 262 25.61 5.93 13.59
N LEU A 263 26.47 4.94 13.32
CA LEU A 263 27.92 5.05 13.49
C LEU A 263 28.64 5.42 12.18
N GLU A 264 27.88 5.51 11.10
CA GLU A 264 28.33 5.80 9.74
C GLU A 264 27.40 6.85 9.12
N ILE A 265 27.91 7.65 8.19
CA ILE A 265 27.14 8.67 7.49
C ILE A 265 26.49 8.17 6.21
N GLU A 266 26.96 7.03 5.68
CA GLU A 266 26.51 6.45 4.43
C GLU A 266 26.16 4.97 4.62
N TRP A 267 25.17 4.52 3.86
CA TRP A 267 24.78 3.11 3.83
C TRP A 267 25.78 2.29 3.01
N ARG A 268 26.28 1.22 3.60
CA ARG A 268 27.17 0.27 2.93
C ARG A 268 26.37 -0.63 1.99
N ALA A 269 26.84 -0.80 0.75
CA ALA A 269 26.28 -1.81 -0.15
C ALA A 269 26.67 -3.22 0.31
N GLU A 270 25.70 -4.13 0.33
CA GLU A 270 25.84 -5.54 0.66
C GLU A 270 25.51 -6.41 -0.56
N VAL A 271 25.66 -7.74 -0.41
CA VAL A 271 25.27 -8.69 -1.46
C VAL A 271 23.77 -8.53 -1.79
N PRO A 272 23.41 -8.17 -3.05
CA PRO A 272 22.03 -7.99 -3.48
C PRO A 272 21.18 -9.25 -3.26
N ILE A 273 19.89 -9.06 -2.99
CA ILE A 273 18.99 -10.20 -2.79
C ILE A 273 18.67 -10.87 -4.14
N PRO A 274 18.53 -12.21 -4.19
CA PRO A 274 18.30 -12.92 -5.46
C PRO A 274 16.96 -12.59 -6.12
N ARG A 275 15.98 -12.16 -5.33
CA ARG A 275 14.66 -11.75 -5.79
C ARG A 275 14.18 -10.53 -5.02
N GLY A 276 13.84 -9.49 -5.76
CA GLY A 276 13.45 -8.17 -5.24
C GLY A 276 11.96 -8.00 -4.99
N GLY A 277 11.53 -6.77 -4.74
CA GLY A 277 10.11 -6.42 -4.61
C GLY A 277 9.61 -6.35 -3.16
N PRO A 278 8.39 -5.82 -2.97
CA PRO A 278 7.85 -5.46 -1.66
C PRO A 278 7.32 -6.64 -0.83
N HIS A 279 6.90 -6.34 0.40
CA HIS A 279 6.17 -7.22 1.32
C HIS A 279 6.90 -8.51 1.70
N ARG A 280 8.23 -8.45 1.77
CA ARG A 280 9.07 -9.58 2.19
C ARG A 280 9.20 -9.61 3.71
N ALA A 281 8.95 -10.76 4.31
CA ALA A 281 9.29 -10.96 5.71
C ALA A 281 10.81 -11.16 5.87
N CYS A 282 11.38 -10.64 6.95
CA CYS A 282 12.81 -10.71 7.22
C CYS A 282 13.08 -11.04 8.68
N VAL A 283 13.83 -12.12 8.94
CA VAL A 283 14.13 -12.59 10.30
C VAL A 283 15.59 -12.99 10.42
N VAL A 284 16.15 -12.82 11.62
CA VAL A 284 17.45 -13.40 11.96
C VAL A 284 17.23 -14.58 12.88
N ALA A 285 17.85 -15.72 12.55
CA ALA A 285 17.85 -16.91 13.39
C ALA A 285 19.21 -17.60 13.30
N ASN A 286 19.75 -18.03 14.45
CA ASN A 286 21.05 -18.73 14.52
C ASN A 286 22.17 -18.01 13.74
N ASP A 287 22.26 -16.68 13.94
CA ASP A 287 23.19 -15.76 13.27
C ASP A 287 23.14 -15.80 11.73
N LYS A 288 21.95 -16.08 11.17
CA LYS A 288 21.69 -16.05 9.72
C LYS A 288 20.50 -15.17 9.44
N LEU A 289 20.57 -14.46 8.33
CA LEU A 289 19.51 -13.57 7.86
C LEU A 289 18.64 -14.32 6.85
N PHE A 290 17.33 -14.32 7.06
CA PHE A 290 16.36 -14.98 6.19
C PHE A 290 15.40 -13.96 5.60
N VAL A 291 15.15 -14.09 4.30
CA VAL A 291 14.12 -13.33 3.57
C VAL A 291 13.10 -14.33 3.04
N ILE A 292 11.83 -14.11 3.37
CA ILE A 292 10.75 -15.07 3.15
C ILE A 292 9.66 -14.40 2.32
N GLY A 293 9.27 -15.10 1.24
CA GLY A 293 8.12 -14.79 0.43
C GLY A 293 8.21 -13.46 -0.33
N GLY A 294 7.20 -12.61 -0.19
CA GLY A 294 7.07 -11.31 -0.85
C GLY A 294 6.45 -11.36 -2.23
N GLN A 295 6.43 -10.21 -2.90
CA GLN A 295 5.77 -10.06 -4.19
C GLN A 295 6.65 -9.30 -5.20
N GLU A 296 6.29 -9.42 -6.47
CA GLU A 296 6.75 -8.54 -7.55
C GLU A 296 5.54 -7.83 -8.17
N GLY A 297 5.72 -6.55 -8.48
CA GLY A 297 4.63 -5.66 -8.88
C GLY A 297 3.77 -5.19 -7.70
N ASP A 298 3.11 -4.06 -7.92
CA ASP A 298 2.06 -3.48 -7.09
C ASP A 298 1.29 -2.50 -7.98
N PHE A 299 0.29 -1.86 -7.39
CA PHE A 299 -0.42 -0.71 -7.93
C PHE A 299 0.52 0.47 -8.19
N MET A 300 0.59 0.90 -9.45
CA MET A 300 1.38 2.08 -9.85
C MET A 300 0.54 3.33 -9.85
N ALA A 301 1.11 4.45 -9.39
CA ALA A 301 0.49 5.75 -9.56
C ALA A 301 0.29 6.07 -11.06
N LYS A 302 -0.90 6.50 -11.46
CA LYS A 302 -1.12 7.01 -12.82
C LYS A 302 -0.39 8.35 -12.96
N PRO A 303 0.56 8.51 -13.91
CA PRO A 303 1.26 9.77 -14.10
C PRO A 303 0.27 10.93 -14.30
N GLY A 304 0.48 12.03 -13.56
CA GLY A 304 -0.36 13.23 -13.62
C GLY A 304 -1.77 13.08 -13.02
N SER A 305 -2.06 12.02 -12.25
CA SER A 305 -3.39 11.88 -11.62
C SER A 305 -3.59 12.90 -10.50
N PRO A 306 -4.64 13.74 -10.54
CA PRO A 306 -4.92 14.72 -9.49
C PRO A 306 -5.50 14.10 -8.21
N ILE A 307 -5.85 12.81 -8.24
CA ILE A 307 -6.58 12.10 -7.17
C ILE A 307 -5.89 10.79 -6.79
N PHE A 308 -4.57 10.71 -6.99
CA PHE A 308 -3.74 9.57 -6.58
C PHE A 308 -4.32 8.21 -7.03
N LYS A 309 -4.84 8.13 -8.27
CA LYS A 309 -5.37 6.87 -8.79
C LYS A 309 -4.23 5.93 -9.16
N CYS A 310 -4.30 4.71 -8.64
CA CYS A 310 -3.43 3.64 -9.08
C CYS A 310 -3.98 2.90 -10.31
N VAL A 311 -3.08 2.42 -11.16
CA VAL A 311 -3.39 1.44 -12.21
C VAL A 311 -3.07 0.06 -11.67
N ARG A 312 -4.08 -0.80 -11.60
CA ARG A 312 -3.90 -2.19 -11.18
C ARG A 312 -2.97 -2.91 -12.15
N ARG A 313 -1.93 -3.55 -11.62
CA ARG A 313 -1.07 -4.47 -12.35
C ARG A 313 -1.23 -5.88 -11.80
N HIS A 314 -0.61 -6.82 -12.51
CA HIS A 314 -0.48 -8.19 -12.09
C HIS A 314 0.57 -8.28 -10.99
N GLU A 315 0.13 -8.66 -9.80
CA GLU A 315 1.01 -8.99 -8.68
C GLU A 315 1.38 -10.48 -8.78
N VAL A 316 2.65 -10.78 -8.55
CA VAL A 316 3.12 -12.17 -8.43
C VAL A 316 3.64 -12.36 -7.03
N VAL A 317 3.04 -13.28 -6.27
CA VAL A 317 3.45 -13.60 -4.91
C VAL A 317 4.36 -14.83 -4.90
N TYR A 318 5.34 -14.83 -4.02
CA TYR A 318 6.34 -15.87 -3.89
C TYR A 318 6.32 -16.45 -2.48
N GLY A 319 6.66 -17.75 -2.37
CA GLY A 319 6.87 -18.45 -1.11
C GLY A 319 8.33 -18.84 -0.87
N ASP A 320 9.24 -18.35 -1.71
CA ASP A 320 10.66 -18.68 -1.64
C ASP A 320 11.28 -18.18 -0.34
N VAL A 321 12.19 -18.98 0.22
CA VAL A 321 13.00 -18.59 1.37
C VAL A 321 14.45 -18.50 0.91
N TYR A 322 15.08 -17.37 1.21
CA TYR A 322 16.50 -17.14 0.99
C TYR A 322 17.21 -16.92 2.31
N MET A 323 18.40 -17.47 2.45
CA MET A 323 19.23 -17.37 3.63
C MET A 323 20.58 -16.78 3.24
N LEU A 324 21.03 -15.76 3.97
CA LEU A 324 22.37 -15.23 3.90
C LEU A 324 23.15 -15.69 5.13
N ASP A 325 24.28 -16.35 4.87
CA ASP A 325 25.23 -16.80 5.89
C ASP A 325 26.63 -16.29 5.55
N HIS A 326 27.34 -15.77 6.55
CA HIS A 326 28.74 -15.34 6.44
C HIS A 326 29.15 -14.56 5.17
N GLY A 327 28.30 -13.66 4.66
CA GLY A 327 28.65 -12.64 3.66
C GLY A 327 29.08 -13.13 2.27
N ALA A 328 29.00 -14.43 1.98
CA ALA A 328 29.49 -14.97 0.71
C ALA A 328 28.43 -14.92 -0.40
N GLU A 329 27.20 -15.37 -0.11
CA GLU A 329 26.12 -15.47 -1.11
C GLU A 329 24.76 -15.77 -0.46
N TRP A 330 23.69 -15.35 -1.11
CA TRP A 330 22.33 -15.76 -0.74
C TRP A 330 22.04 -17.16 -1.26
N LYS A 331 21.57 -18.04 -0.36
CA LYS A 331 21.19 -19.41 -0.67
C LYS A 331 19.68 -19.56 -0.65
N ARG A 332 19.09 -20.03 -1.75
CA ARG A 332 17.66 -20.41 -1.76
C ARG A 332 17.49 -21.71 -1.00
N LEU A 333 16.65 -21.69 0.03
CA LEU A 333 16.26 -22.90 0.74
C LEU A 333 15.16 -23.57 -0.08
N GLN A 334 15.45 -24.76 -0.59
CA GLN A 334 14.45 -25.60 -1.20
C GLN A 334 13.62 -26.25 -0.10
N CYS A 335 12.31 -26.34 -0.30
CA CYS A 335 11.51 -27.33 0.41
C CYS A 335 11.97 -28.69 -0.12
N GLN A 336 12.91 -29.35 0.55
CA GLN A 336 13.28 -30.71 0.19
C GLN A 336 12.03 -31.57 0.35
N SER A 337 11.47 -32.01 -0.78
CA SER A 337 10.52 -33.12 -0.75
C SER A 337 11.29 -34.32 -0.19
N LEU A 338 10.95 -34.76 1.01
CA LEU A 338 11.39 -36.04 1.56
C LEU A 338 10.65 -37.17 0.81
N ILE A 339 10.83 -37.24 -0.51
CA ILE A 339 10.51 -38.45 -1.27
C ILE A 339 11.78 -39.30 -1.18
N PRO A 340 11.82 -40.35 -0.36
CA PRO A 340 12.95 -41.25 -0.36
C PRO A 340 13.08 -41.87 -1.76
N THR A 341 14.21 -41.63 -2.42
CA THR A 341 14.60 -42.29 -3.67
C THR A 341 15.07 -43.72 -3.39
N SER A 342 14.22 -44.51 -2.74
CA SER A 342 14.42 -45.95 -2.57
C SER A 342 13.14 -46.66 -2.97
N ASN A 343 13.20 -47.39 -4.09
CA ASN A 343 12.21 -48.31 -4.67
C ASN A 343 11.58 -47.91 -6.02
N LEU A 344 12.31 -47.23 -6.90
CA LEU A 344 12.08 -47.34 -8.35
C LEU A 344 13.00 -48.40 -8.95
N HIS A 345 12.96 -49.62 -8.42
CA HIS A 345 13.40 -50.81 -9.13
C HIS A 345 12.26 -51.82 -9.09
N GLY A 346 11.65 -52.05 -10.26
CA GLY A 346 10.74 -53.17 -10.46
C GLY A 346 9.29 -52.78 -10.65
N LEU A 347 8.97 -52.12 -11.76
CA LEU A 347 7.69 -52.34 -12.45
C LEU A 347 7.97 -52.20 -13.94
N SER A 348 8.19 -53.34 -14.60
CA SER A 348 8.29 -53.42 -16.05
C SER A 348 6.95 -53.00 -16.66
N LEU A 349 7.02 -52.12 -17.65
CA LEU A 349 5.93 -51.76 -18.54
C LEU A 349 5.29 -53.04 -19.13
N ILE A 350 3.99 -53.22 -18.90
CA ILE A 350 3.14 -54.05 -19.77
C ILE A 350 2.29 -53.08 -20.58
N THR A 351 2.62 -52.98 -21.87
CA THR A 351 1.80 -52.34 -22.90
C THR A 351 0.77 -53.33 -23.44
N PRO A 352 -0.40 -52.85 -23.86
CA PRO A 352 -1.02 -53.25 -25.12
C PRO A 352 -0.64 -52.26 -26.23
#